data_AF-A0A5C5W136-F1
#
_entry.id   AF-A0A5C5W136-F1
#
_cell.length_a   1.000
_cell.length_b   1.000
_cell.length_c   1.000
_cell.angle_alpha   90.00
_cell.angle_beta   90.00
_cell.angle_gamma   90.00
#
_symmetry.space_group_name_H-M   'P 1'
#
loop_
_entity.id
_entity.type
_entity.pdbx_description
1 polymer ?
#
loop_
_entity_poly.entity_id
_entity_poly.type
_entity_poly.pdbx_seq_one_letter_code
_entity_poly.pdbx_strand_id
1 'polypeptide(L)'
;MNRLRMPTVLMALFSLAPLPAPPAADQADEYAGKYARDPRFKKSFADLDKLADTAFETACARLGVAGVSRGDIRVVVADALDPMAETLGRYTDEPFQTRSIEGGKAQIVIHPEFILNGVGRLSEELTHEMTHAVMRLALGEKYAAVPRWLREGLALHAAGQVEQRVQSLMRLSDVIESPQSLIIGLEQGSGLQRYAEYGLAIEFLVKQHGAEVLATIVAKLKAGEAGSGAVAAAAAMTWKDFEGAARQYALDRITALRPPETSAYLQIVQADRDRKYGVVKQLTEGFLRQQRNSVYRGDVLYWRGKACRLLKERSEAEKALKEVLARHRDTSSYVDESLYQLAMVRIEARAFVDARKPLRDLLCDHPDTPLQDRAVYNLALCALETGQRKEAQRLLDVFDRSFTGSRVEPNARELRTRLAR
;
A
#
# COMPACT_ATOMS: atom_id res chain seq x y z
N MET A 1 35.06 11.83 41.75
CA MET A 1 33.88 11.51 40.92
C MET A 1 34.38 11.04 39.55
N ASN A 2 34.56 9.73 39.41
CA ASN A 2 35.07 9.07 38.21
C ASN A 2 34.02 9.10 37.10
N ARG A 3 34.32 9.79 35.99
CA ARG A 3 33.63 9.59 34.71
C ARG A 3 34.28 8.43 33.99
N LEU A 4 33.61 7.28 33.95
CA LEU A 4 33.99 6.19 33.05
C LEU A 4 33.82 6.66 31.60
N ARG A 5 34.93 6.63 30.85
CA ARG A 5 34.97 6.76 29.39
C ARG A 5 34.34 5.51 28.79
N MET A 6 33.29 5.67 27.98
CA MET A 6 32.82 4.61 27.09
C MET A 6 33.88 4.33 26.01
N PRO A 7 34.16 3.08 25.65
CA PRO A 7 35.06 2.77 24.55
C PRO A 7 34.37 3.06 23.22
N THR A 8 35.05 3.84 22.38
CA THR A 8 34.70 4.06 20.97
C THR A 8 34.79 2.72 20.24
N VAL A 9 33.65 2.11 19.93
CA VAL A 9 33.61 0.96 19.02
C VAL A 9 33.85 1.50 17.62
N LEU A 10 35.04 1.20 17.10
CA LEU A 10 35.45 1.44 15.72
C LEU A 10 34.52 0.59 14.82
N MET A 11 33.52 1.20 14.19
CA MET A 11 32.77 0.58 13.10
C MET A 11 33.76 0.35 11.96
N ALA A 12 34.20 -0.90 11.78
CA ALA A 12 34.84 -1.33 10.55
C ALA A 12 33.80 -1.24 9.44
N LEU A 13 33.83 -0.14 8.68
CA LEU A 13 33.18 -0.01 7.38
C LEU A 13 33.81 -1.07 6.46
N PHE A 14 33.21 -2.25 6.41
CA PHE A 14 33.40 -3.13 5.27
C PHE A 14 32.84 -2.38 4.06
N SER A 15 33.74 -1.89 3.20
CA SER A 15 33.44 -1.49 1.84
C SER A 15 32.87 -2.71 1.12
N LEU A 16 31.56 -2.94 1.25
CA LEU A 16 30.82 -3.76 0.32
C LEU A 16 30.98 -3.08 -1.04
N ALA A 17 31.59 -3.79 -1.98
CA ALA A 17 31.54 -3.37 -3.37
C ALA A 17 30.05 -3.11 -3.71
N PRO A 18 29.73 -2.03 -4.43
CA PRO A 18 28.35 -1.77 -4.83
C PRO A 18 27.83 -3.02 -5.54
N LEU A 19 26.65 -3.48 -5.13
CA LEU A 19 25.95 -4.55 -5.85
C LEU A 19 25.91 -4.15 -7.33
N PRO A 20 26.14 -5.10 -8.26
CA PRO A 20 25.99 -4.81 -9.68
C PRO A 20 24.59 -4.23 -9.90
N ALA A 21 24.52 -3.11 -10.61
CA ALA A 21 23.24 -2.49 -10.94
C ALA A 21 22.35 -3.53 -11.62
N PRO A 22 21.05 -3.59 -11.26
CA PRO A 22 20.14 -4.53 -11.90
C PRO A 22 20.16 -4.33 -13.42
N PRO A 23 20.00 -5.41 -14.21
CA PRO A 23 19.96 -5.31 -15.66
C PRO A 23 18.84 -4.36 -16.08
N ALA A 24 19.21 -3.31 -16.82
CA ALA A 24 18.32 -2.26 -17.29
C ALA A 24 18.40 -2.18 -18.81
N ALA A 25 17.24 -2.04 -19.47
CA ALA A 25 17.14 -1.95 -20.93
C ALA A 25 16.19 -0.84 -21.36
N ASP A 26 16.51 -0.19 -22.48
CA ASP A 26 15.72 0.91 -23.05
C ASP A 26 14.54 0.42 -23.87
N GLN A 27 14.64 -0.82 -24.35
CA GLN A 27 13.60 -1.50 -25.09
C GLN A 27 13.26 -2.80 -24.37
N ALA A 28 11.97 -3.16 -24.39
CA ALA A 28 11.51 -4.40 -23.78
C ALA A 28 12.19 -5.64 -24.39
N ASP A 29 12.53 -5.61 -25.68
CA ASP A 29 13.19 -6.70 -26.39
C ASP A 29 14.69 -6.83 -26.04
N GLU A 30 15.30 -5.78 -25.51
CA GLU A 30 16.69 -5.76 -25.05
C GLU A 30 16.82 -6.18 -23.57
N TYR A 31 15.69 -6.31 -22.85
CA TYR A 31 15.69 -6.70 -21.45
C TYR A 31 16.17 -8.15 -21.27
N ALA A 32 17.30 -8.30 -20.59
CA ALA A 32 17.94 -9.58 -20.29
C ALA A 32 17.83 -9.99 -18.80
N GLY A 33 16.94 -9.34 -18.04
CA GLY A 33 16.76 -9.57 -16.60
C GLY A 33 15.96 -10.83 -16.26
N LYS A 34 15.56 -10.93 -14.99
CA LYS A 34 14.91 -12.11 -14.37
C LYS A 34 13.75 -12.69 -15.18
N TYR A 35 12.96 -11.85 -15.84
CA TYR A 35 11.74 -12.25 -16.56
C TYR A 35 11.88 -12.33 -18.07
N ALA A 36 13.08 -12.16 -18.63
CA ALA A 36 13.30 -12.10 -20.10
C ALA A 36 12.78 -13.34 -20.86
N ARG A 37 12.75 -14.50 -20.18
CA ARG A 37 12.26 -15.76 -20.74
C ARG A 37 10.81 -16.08 -20.36
N ASP A 38 10.14 -15.26 -19.54
CA ASP A 38 8.76 -15.49 -19.12
C ASP A 38 7.78 -15.12 -20.26
N PRO A 39 6.92 -16.06 -20.71
CA PRO A 39 5.92 -15.75 -21.75
C PRO A 39 4.96 -14.62 -21.38
N ARG A 40 4.66 -14.43 -20.08
CA ARG A 40 3.82 -13.34 -19.59
C ARG A 40 4.51 -11.99 -19.77
N PHE A 41 5.83 -11.92 -19.55
CA PHE A 41 6.62 -10.72 -19.81
C PHE A 41 6.56 -10.35 -21.29
N LYS A 42 6.92 -11.29 -22.17
CA LYS A 42 6.89 -11.08 -23.63
C LYS A 42 5.53 -10.60 -24.10
N LYS A 43 4.44 -11.15 -23.57
CA LYS A 43 3.09 -10.73 -23.93
C LYS A 43 2.75 -9.33 -23.41
N SER A 44 3.03 -9.04 -22.13
CA SER A 44 2.63 -7.78 -21.50
C SER A 44 3.47 -6.58 -21.95
N PHE A 45 4.71 -6.81 -22.37
CA PHE A 45 5.67 -5.76 -22.73
C PHE A 45 5.98 -5.67 -24.23
N ALA A 46 5.38 -6.52 -25.08
CA ALA A 46 5.59 -6.51 -26.54
C ALA A 46 5.34 -5.13 -27.18
N ASP A 47 4.31 -4.42 -26.72
CA ASP A 47 3.90 -3.12 -27.27
C ASP A 47 4.31 -1.94 -26.37
N LEU A 48 5.39 -2.09 -25.56
CA LEU A 48 5.75 -1.08 -24.56
C LEU A 48 5.93 0.32 -25.15
N ASP A 49 6.61 0.46 -26.28
CA ASP A 49 6.83 1.77 -26.93
C ASP A 49 5.51 2.42 -27.36
N LYS A 50 4.63 1.62 -27.99
CA LYS A 50 3.30 2.08 -28.38
C LYS A 50 2.45 2.49 -27.18
N LEU A 51 2.54 1.75 -26.08
CA LEU A 51 1.89 2.10 -24.82
C LEU A 51 2.46 3.40 -24.25
N ALA A 52 3.77 3.60 -24.33
CA ALA A 52 4.42 4.83 -23.88
C ALA A 52 3.99 6.03 -24.73
N ASP A 53 3.87 5.88 -26.05
CA ASP A 53 3.39 6.95 -26.94
C ASP A 53 1.93 7.30 -26.63
N THR A 54 1.08 6.28 -26.46
CA THR A 54 -0.33 6.46 -26.06
C THR A 54 -0.44 7.15 -24.70
N ALA A 55 0.39 6.75 -23.72
CA ALA A 55 0.45 7.35 -22.40
C ALA A 55 0.87 8.83 -22.48
N PHE A 56 1.85 9.15 -23.33
CA PHE A 56 2.34 10.51 -23.54
C PHE A 56 1.29 11.41 -24.17
N GLU A 57 0.64 10.95 -25.24
CA GLU A 57 -0.46 11.67 -25.88
C GLU A 57 -1.62 11.90 -24.91
N THR A 58 -1.98 10.87 -24.13
CA THR A 58 -3.04 10.96 -23.12
C THR A 58 -2.70 11.97 -22.04
N ALA A 59 -1.48 11.94 -21.50
CA ALA A 59 -1.02 12.87 -20.47
C ALA A 59 -1.01 14.31 -20.99
N CYS A 60 -0.49 14.55 -22.20
CA CYS A 60 -0.47 15.89 -22.80
C CYS A 60 -1.89 16.40 -23.06
N ALA A 61 -2.76 15.57 -23.64
CA ALA A 61 -4.14 15.95 -23.95
C ALA A 61 -4.96 16.26 -22.69
N ARG A 62 -4.90 15.41 -21.66
CA ARG A 62 -5.68 15.60 -20.42
C ARG A 62 -5.20 16.78 -19.58
N LEU A 63 -3.93 17.18 -19.72
CA LEU A 63 -3.35 18.31 -19.00
C LEU A 63 -3.24 19.59 -19.83
N GLY A 64 -3.58 19.55 -21.12
CA GLY A 64 -3.35 20.66 -22.04
C GLY A 64 -1.88 21.09 -22.14
N VAL A 65 -0.95 20.15 -22.02
CA VAL A 65 0.49 20.42 -22.13
C VAL A 65 0.90 20.34 -23.59
N ALA A 66 1.55 21.40 -24.08
CA ALA A 66 2.14 21.45 -25.41
C ALA A 66 3.63 21.82 -25.34
N GLY A 67 4.38 21.48 -26.40
CA GLY A 67 5.80 21.85 -26.55
C GLY A 67 6.78 20.98 -25.77
N VAL A 68 6.35 19.81 -25.29
CA VAL A 68 7.23 18.76 -24.74
C VAL A 68 7.41 17.66 -25.79
N SER A 69 8.55 16.97 -25.79
CA SER A 69 8.85 15.89 -26.73
C SER A 69 8.86 14.53 -26.05
N ARG A 70 8.18 13.55 -26.65
CA ARG A 70 8.23 12.14 -26.23
C ARG A 70 9.67 11.60 -26.22
N GLY A 71 10.53 12.07 -27.14
CA GLY A 71 11.94 11.66 -27.24
C GLY A 71 12.82 12.13 -26.08
N ASP A 72 12.33 13.06 -25.25
CA ASP A 72 13.01 13.51 -24.03
C ASP A 72 12.62 12.70 -22.79
N ILE A 73 11.79 11.67 -22.95
CA ILE A 73 11.37 10.75 -21.90
C ILE A 73 11.89 9.36 -22.24
N ARG A 74 12.75 8.79 -21.38
CA ARG A 74 13.27 7.44 -21.54
C ARG A 74 12.44 6.48 -20.70
N VAL A 75 11.90 5.42 -21.29
CA VAL A 75 11.24 4.34 -20.55
C VAL A 75 12.22 3.19 -20.45
N VAL A 76 12.47 2.70 -19.23
CA VAL A 76 13.46 1.66 -18.96
C VAL A 76 12.80 0.53 -18.20
N VAL A 77 13.10 -0.70 -18.60
CA VAL A 77 12.69 -1.91 -17.88
C VAL A 77 13.87 -2.41 -17.06
N ALA A 78 13.69 -2.60 -15.76
CA ALA A 78 14.73 -3.09 -14.86
C ALA A 78 14.16 -4.00 -13.76
N ASP A 79 14.97 -4.95 -13.30
CA ASP A 79 14.64 -5.78 -12.13
C ASP A 79 14.59 -4.90 -10.87
N ALA A 80 13.56 -5.04 -10.03
CA ALA A 80 13.63 -4.53 -8.66
C ALA A 80 14.66 -5.31 -7.86
N LEU A 81 15.32 -4.60 -6.96
CA LEU A 81 16.24 -5.19 -6.01
C LEU A 81 15.51 -6.14 -5.05
N ASP A 82 16.12 -7.31 -4.85
CA ASP A 82 15.62 -8.32 -3.93
C ASP A 82 15.47 -7.75 -2.51
N PRO A 83 14.52 -8.26 -1.70
CA PRO A 83 14.31 -7.78 -0.35
C PRO A 83 15.59 -7.86 0.50
N MET A 84 15.90 -6.80 1.24
CA MET A 84 17.00 -6.86 2.20
C MET A 84 16.60 -7.77 3.38
N ALA A 85 17.54 -8.62 3.82
CA ALA A 85 17.34 -9.53 4.95
C ALA A 85 16.97 -8.80 6.27
N GLU A 86 17.29 -7.51 6.35
CA GLU A 86 17.07 -6.63 7.50
C GLU A 86 15.66 -6.02 7.54
N THR A 87 14.94 -5.98 6.40
CA THR A 87 13.61 -5.36 6.26
C THR A 87 12.47 -6.38 6.14
N LEU A 88 12.71 -7.64 6.51
CA LEU A 88 11.72 -8.72 6.51
C LEU A 88 10.91 -8.80 5.19
N GLY A 89 11.55 -8.96 4.03
CA GLY A 89 10.81 -9.34 2.79
C GLY A 89 10.17 -8.20 2.00
N ARG A 90 10.45 -6.94 2.32
CA ARG A 90 10.05 -5.79 1.47
C ARG A 90 11.05 -5.57 0.33
N TYR A 91 10.60 -5.57 -0.93
CA TYR A 91 11.38 -5.08 -2.07
C TYR A 91 11.79 -3.63 -1.82
N THR A 92 13.03 -3.27 -2.15
CA THR A 92 13.54 -1.92 -1.84
C THR A 92 13.05 -0.86 -2.82
N ASP A 93 12.58 -1.27 -4.00
CA ASP A 93 12.15 -0.36 -5.07
C ASP A 93 10.62 -0.25 -5.18
N GLU A 94 10.13 0.94 -5.53
CA GLU A 94 8.73 1.16 -5.92
C GLU A 94 8.42 0.54 -7.29
N PRO A 95 7.18 0.12 -7.58
CA PRO A 95 6.82 -0.56 -8.83
C PRO A 95 7.13 0.21 -10.12
N PHE A 96 7.04 1.53 -10.04
CA PHE A 96 7.32 2.45 -11.13
C PHE A 96 7.97 3.68 -10.54
N GLN A 97 8.93 4.27 -11.26
CA GLN A 97 9.64 5.46 -10.77
C GLN A 97 9.93 6.44 -11.89
N THR A 98 9.52 7.70 -11.71
CA THR A 98 9.90 8.81 -12.60
C THR A 98 10.95 9.72 -11.97
N ARG A 99 12.09 9.86 -12.65
CA ARG A 99 13.18 10.78 -12.26
C ARG A 99 13.60 11.72 -13.37
N SER A 100 14.11 12.89 -12.99
CA SER A 100 14.82 13.77 -13.90
C SER A 100 16.22 13.22 -14.15
N ILE A 101 16.69 13.30 -15.40
CA ILE A 101 18.05 12.92 -15.81
C ILE A 101 18.75 14.12 -16.46
N GLU A 102 20.06 14.01 -16.70
CA GLU A 102 20.86 15.09 -17.29
C GLU A 102 20.26 15.60 -18.62
N GLY A 103 20.47 16.90 -18.89
CA GLY A 103 19.97 17.56 -20.10
C GLY A 103 18.49 17.93 -20.06
N GLY A 104 17.87 17.97 -18.88
CA GLY A 104 16.45 18.34 -18.73
C GLY A 104 15.48 17.27 -19.20
N LYS A 105 15.93 16.02 -19.31
CA LYS A 105 15.15 14.86 -19.73
C LYS A 105 14.52 14.14 -18.54
N ALA A 106 13.60 13.23 -18.81
CA ALA A 106 12.98 12.37 -17.79
C ALA A 106 13.24 10.89 -18.08
N GLN A 107 13.25 10.07 -17.03
CA GLN A 107 13.31 8.62 -17.12
C GLN A 107 12.22 7.99 -16.26
N ILE A 108 11.49 7.05 -16.85
CA ILE A 108 10.52 6.18 -16.18
C ILE A 108 11.14 4.80 -16.09
N VAL A 109 11.28 4.26 -14.88
CA VAL A 109 11.73 2.88 -14.63
C VAL A 109 10.50 2.03 -14.32
N ILE A 110 10.39 0.90 -15.02
CA ILE A 110 9.32 -0.08 -14.87
C ILE A 110 9.91 -1.37 -14.35
N HIS A 111 9.31 -1.88 -13.28
CA HIS A 111 9.72 -3.09 -12.60
C HIS A 111 8.77 -4.26 -12.96
N PRO A 112 9.17 -5.21 -13.83
CA PRO A 112 8.26 -6.20 -14.41
C PRO A 112 7.53 -7.06 -13.38
N GLU A 113 8.18 -7.42 -12.28
CA GLU A 113 7.62 -8.25 -11.21
C GLU A 113 6.27 -7.73 -10.70
N PHE A 114 6.08 -6.42 -10.60
CA PHE A 114 4.82 -5.87 -10.08
C PHE A 114 3.67 -6.10 -11.06
N ILE A 115 3.91 -5.86 -12.35
CA ILE A 115 2.92 -6.13 -13.40
C ILE A 115 2.63 -7.62 -13.54
N LEU A 116 3.65 -8.47 -13.50
CA LEU A 116 3.51 -9.92 -13.65
C LEU A 116 2.81 -10.58 -12.45
N ASN A 117 2.91 -9.95 -11.27
CA ASN A 117 2.20 -10.35 -10.06
C ASN A 117 0.81 -9.71 -9.91
N GLY A 118 0.36 -8.95 -10.92
CA GLY A 118 -0.99 -8.34 -10.93
C GLY A 118 -1.11 -7.07 -10.08
N VAL A 119 0.01 -6.50 -9.66
CA VAL A 119 0.06 -5.20 -8.95
C VAL A 119 -0.01 -4.09 -10.00
N GLY A 120 -1.23 -3.82 -10.48
CA GLY A 120 -1.53 -2.75 -11.43
C GLY A 120 -1.55 -3.20 -12.90
N ARG A 121 -2.07 -2.32 -13.75
CA ARG A 121 -2.10 -2.50 -15.21
C ARG A 121 -1.04 -1.61 -15.83
N LEU A 122 -0.17 -2.20 -16.65
CA LEU A 122 0.96 -1.50 -17.27
C LEU A 122 0.56 -0.18 -17.95
N SER A 123 -0.53 -0.16 -18.70
CA SER A 123 -1.00 1.05 -19.40
C SER A 123 -1.41 2.19 -18.45
N GLU A 124 -2.06 1.85 -17.33
CA GLU A 124 -2.56 2.83 -16.36
C GLU A 124 -1.38 3.39 -15.55
N GLU A 125 -0.50 2.53 -15.03
CA GLU A 125 0.69 2.96 -14.28
C GLU A 125 1.68 3.72 -15.16
N LEU A 126 1.85 3.32 -16.43
CA LEU A 126 2.70 4.06 -17.36
C LEU A 126 2.11 5.45 -17.66
N THR A 127 0.79 5.59 -17.78
CA THR A 127 0.15 6.91 -17.96
C THR A 127 0.32 7.79 -16.72
N HIS A 128 0.29 7.19 -15.52
CA HIS A 128 0.56 7.86 -14.26
C HIS A 128 1.97 8.45 -14.23
N GLU A 129 2.99 7.61 -14.44
CA GLU A 129 4.38 8.06 -14.46
C GLU A 129 4.69 9.02 -15.62
N MET A 130 4.11 8.76 -16.79
CA MET A 130 4.23 9.65 -17.95
C MET A 130 3.69 11.05 -17.63
N THR A 131 2.64 11.15 -16.83
CA THR A 131 2.12 12.44 -16.37
C THR A 131 3.15 13.20 -15.54
N HIS A 132 3.86 12.52 -14.65
CA HIS A 132 4.98 13.12 -13.91
C HIS A 132 6.11 13.56 -14.84
N ALA A 133 6.48 12.73 -15.82
CA ALA A 133 7.53 13.05 -16.78
C ALA A 133 7.18 14.27 -17.64
N VAL A 134 5.97 14.30 -18.21
CA VAL A 134 5.43 15.43 -19.00
C VAL A 134 5.44 16.72 -18.17
N MET A 135 4.97 16.66 -16.92
CA MET A 135 4.97 17.83 -16.04
C MET A 135 6.39 18.29 -15.67
N ARG A 136 7.35 17.37 -15.44
CA ARG A 136 8.76 17.71 -15.22
C ARG A 136 9.35 18.44 -16.42
N LEU A 137 9.09 17.98 -17.64
CA LEU A 137 9.55 18.65 -18.86
C LEU A 137 8.89 20.03 -19.03
N ALA A 138 7.58 20.13 -18.77
CA ALA A 138 6.83 21.36 -18.98
C ALA A 138 7.15 22.47 -17.98
N LEU A 139 7.43 22.11 -16.71
CA LEU A 139 7.68 23.06 -15.62
C LEU A 139 9.17 23.23 -15.29
N GLY A 140 10.02 22.30 -15.70
CA GLY A 140 11.43 22.27 -15.33
C GLY A 140 11.62 22.17 -13.81
N GLU A 141 12.54 22.96 -13.27
CA GLU A 141 12.87 23.00 -11.84
C GLU A 141 11.66 23.34 -10.94
N LYS A 142 10.67 24.08 -11.48
CA LYS A 142 9.45 24.46 -10.74
C LYS A 142 8.59 23.26 -10.36
N TYR A 143 8.74 22.11 -11.03
CA TYR A 143 7.97 20.91 -10.73
C TYR A 143 8.15 20.44 -9.27
N ALA A 144 9.35 20.59 -8.71
CA ALA A 144 9.64 20.20 -7.33
C ALA A 144 8.84 21.00 -6.29
N ALA A 145 8.44 22.23 -6.63
CA ALA A 145 7.63 23.10 -5.78
C ALA A 145 6.12 22.81 -5.88
N VAL A 146 5.68 21.98 -6.84
CA VAL A 146 4.27 21.63 -6.98
C VAL A 146 3.86 20.71 -5.80
N PRO A 147 2.80 21.06 -5.05
CA PRO A 147 2.33 20.24 -3.93
C PRO A 147 2.05 18.81 -4.35
N ARG A 148 2.37 17.85 -3.47
CA ARG A 148 2.20 16.42 -3.75
C ARG A 148 0.77 16.10 -4.18
N TRP A 149 -0.24 16.61 -3.45
CA TRP A 149 -1.65 16.34 -3.77
C TRP A 149 -2.00 16.68 -5.22
N LEU A 150 -1.44 17.76 -5.75
CA LEU A 150 -1.70 18.22 -7.11
C LEU A 150 -0.94 17.36 -8.12
N ARG A 151 0.33 17.01 -7.84
CA ARG A 151 1.11 16.11 -8.70
C ARG A 151 0.46 14.74 -8.83
N GLU A 152 0.14 14.10 -7.71
CA GLU A 152 -0.48 12.78 -7.67
C GLU A 152 -1.93 12.82 -8.19
N GLY A 153 -2.70 13.85 -7.82
CA GLY A 153 -4.09 14.00 -8.27
C GLY A 153 -4.21 14.12 -9.79
N LEU A 154 -3.33 14.92 -10.42
CA LEU A 154 -3.29 15.06 -11.88
C LEU A 154 -2.90 13.75 -12.55
N ALA A 155 -1.91 13.03 -12.01
CA ALA A 155 -1.50 11.73 -12.54
C ALA A 155 -2.60 10.67 -12.42
N LEU A 156 -3.29 10.59 -11.27
CA LEU A 156 -4.45 9.71 -11.08
C LEU A 156 -5.59 10.02 -12.04
N HIS A 157 -5.89 11.32 -12.25
CA HIS A 157 -6.90 11.74 -13.20
C HIS A 157 -6.50 11.41 -14.64
N ALA A 158 -5.25 11.69 -15.02
CA ALA A 158 -4.72 11.40 -16.35
C ALA A 158 -4.70 9.90 -16.66
N ALA A 159 -4.37 9.06 -15.68
CA ALA A 159 -4.38 7.61 -15.80
C ALA A 159 -5.77 6.98 -15.68
N GLY A 160 -6.80 7.73 -15.28
CA GLY A 160 -8.15 7.20 -15.05
C GLY A 160 -8.27 6.31 -13.80
N GLN A 161 -7.37 6.48 -12.83
CA GLN A 161 -7.27 5.63 -11.64
C GLN A 161 -8.14 6.11 -10.46
N VAL A 162 -8.79 7.28 -10.55
CA VAL A 162 -9.53 7.89 -9.42
C VAL A 162 -10.58 6.93 -8.85
N GLU A 163 -11.46 6.38 -9.69
CA GLU A 163 -12.53 5.47 -9.25
C GLU A 163 -11.96 4.22 -8.56
N GLN A 164 -10.88 3.63 -9.09
CA GLN A 164 -10.24 2.48 -8.45
C GLN A 164 -9.68 2.83 -7.07
N ARG A 165 -9.03 4.00 -6.91
CA ARG A 165 -8.52 4.44 -5.60
C ARG A 165 -9.66 4.64 -4.60
N VAL A 166 -10.79 5.20 -5.04
CA VAL A 166 -11.97 5.38 -4.18
C VAL A 166 -12.60 4.04 -3.82
N GLN A 167 -12.68 3.09 -4.75
CA GLN A 167 -13.18 1.73 -4.47
C GLN A 167 -12.25 0.96 -3.52
N SER A 168 -10.93 1.13 -3.63
CA SER A 168 -9.97 0.55 -2.69
C SER A 168 -10.19 1.07 -1.26
N LEU A 169 -10.56 2.35 -1.11
CA LEU A 169 -10.93 2.89 0.20
C LEU A 169 -12.14 2.18 0.80
N MET A 170 -13.07 1.70 -0.02
CA MET A 170 -14.27 1.02 0.47
C MET A 170 -13.98 -0.33 1.10
N ARG A 171 -12.73 -0.81 1.05
CA ARG A 171 -12.27 -2.03 1.74
C ARG A 171 -11.70 -1.72 3.13
N LEU A 172 -11.34 -0.47 3.40
CA LEU A 172 -10.69 -0.09 4.65
C LEU A 172 -11.75 0.23 5.72
N SER A 173 -11.78 -0.54 6.81
CA SER A 173 -12.78 -0.42 7.88
C SER A 173 -12.92 1.01 8.41
N ASP A 174 -11.79 1.65 8.71
CA ASP A 174 -11.75 2.96 9.35
C ASP A 174 -12.38 4.05 8.45
N VAL A 175 -12.28 3.85 7.13
CA VAL A 175 -12.83 4.76 6.12
C VAL A 175 -14.33 4.61 6.01
N ILE A 176 -14.81 3.37 6.03
CA ILE A 176 -16.23 3.07 5.99
C ILE A 176 -16.90 3.67 7.23
N GLU A 177 -16.24 3.59 8.37
CA GLU A 177 -16.74 4.10 9.63
C GLU A 177 -16.70 5.62 9.75
N SER A 178 -15.61 6.24 9.34
CA SER A 178 -15.38 7.67 9.51
C SER A 178 -14.64 8.23 8.30
N PRO A 179 -15.30 8.43 7.14
CA PRO A 179 -14.67 8.98 5.94
C PRO A 179 -13.95 10.31 6.20
N GLN A 180 -14.44 11.10 7.15
CA GLN A 180 -13.86 12.38 7.56
C GLN A 180 -12.45 12.23 8.16
N SER A 181 -12.12 11.06 8.71
CA SER A 181 -10.78 10.74 9.22
C SER A 181 -9.75 10.57 8.11
N LEU A 182 -10.19 10.26 6.89
CA LEU A 182 -9.32 10.19 5.72
C LEU A 182 -9.35 11.45 4.89
N ILE A 183 -10.50 12.10 4.76
CA ILE A 183 -10.62 13.35 4.00
C ILE A 183 -10.34 14.50 4.96
N ILE A 184 -9.05 14.69 5.27
CA ILE A 184 -8.54 15.64 6.29
C ILE A 184 -8.03 16.96 5.71
N GLY A 185 -8.08 17.13 4.37
CA GLY A 185 -7.62 18.35 3.69
C GLY A 185 -6.32 18.14 2.90
N LEU A 186 -6.20 18.78 1.75
CA LEU A 186 -5.26 18.41 0.67
C LEU A 186 -3.78 18.55 1.06
N GLU A 187 -3.47 19.47 1.96
CA GLU A 187 -2.09 19.72 2.42
C GLU A 187 -1.73 18.99 3.72
N GLN A 188 -2.67 18.23 4.30
CA GLN A 188 -2.47 17.54 5.57
C GLN A 188 -2.16 16.05 5.41
N GLY A 189 -1.33 15.54 6.33
CA GLY A 189 -1.01 14.11 6.47
C GLY A 189 -0.08 13.54 5.40
N SER A 190 0.25 12.26 5.56
CA SER A 190 1.03 11.48 4.58
C SER A 190 0.48 10.05 4.55
N GLY A 191 0.59 9.37 3.41
CA GLY A 191 0.15 7.97 3.25
C GLY A 191 -0.60 7.68 1.95
N LEU A 192 -0.77 6.41 1.63
CA LEU A 192 -1.42 5.95 0.40
C LEU A 192 -2.93 6.22 0.38
N GLN A 193 -3.58 6.30 1.55
CA GLN A 193 -5.01 6.58 1.64
C GLN A 193 -5.39 7.98 1.14
N ARG A 194 -4.41 8.90 1.07
CA ARG A 194 -4.60 10.29 0.61
C ARG A 194 -4.85 10.38 -0.90
N TYR A 195 -4.40 9.39 -1.67
CA TYR A 195 -4.47 9.39 -3.13
C TYR A 195 -5.92 9.53 -3.63
N ALA A 196 -6.88 8.94 -2.94
CA ALA A 196 -8.28 9.07 -3.33
C ALA A 196 -8.80 10.51 -3.15
N GLU A 197 -8.44 11.20 -2.06
CA GLU A 197 -8.79 12.62 -1.87
C GLU A 197 -8.17 13.49 -2.96
N TYR A 198 -6.91 13.22 -3.32
CA TYR A 198 -6.20 13.95 -4.36
C TYR A 198 -6.88 13.80 -5.73
N GLY A 199 -7.21 12.57 -6.12
CA GLY A 199 -7.94 12.31 -7.37
C GLY A 199 -9.33 12.92 -7.39
N LEU A 200 -10.07 12.85 -6.26
CA LEU A 200 -11.41 13.41 -6.14
C LEU A 200 -11.42 14.95 -6.20
N ALA A 201 -10.37 15.62 -5.71
CA ALA A 201 -10.24 17.07 -5.85
C ALA A 201 -10.05 17.50 -7.31
N ILE A 202 -9.27 16.74 -8.09
CA ILE A 202 -9.13 16.99 -9.53
C ILE A 202 -10.42 16.65 -10.27
N GLU A 203 -11.10 15.55 -9.92
CA GLU A 203 -12.40 15.21 -10.49
C GLU A 203 -13.44 16.31 -10.22
N PHE A 204 -13.46 16.88 -9.01
CA PHE A 204 -14.31 18.01 -8.66
C PHE A 204 -14.05 19.22 -9.57
N LEU A 205 -12.78 19.61 -9.78
CA LEU A 205 -12.42 20.70 -10.68
C LEU A 205 -12.95 20.47 -12.10
N VAL A 206 -12.70 19.29 -12.65
CA VAL A 206 -13.13 18.95 -14.02
C VAL A 206 -14.65 18.92 -14.14
N LYS A 207 -15.38 18.44 -13.13
CA LYS A 207 -16.84 18.44 -13.14
C LYS A 207 -17.45 19.83 -13.04
N GLN A 208 -16.84 20.73 -12.27
CA GLN A 208 -17.36 22.08 -12.07
C GLN A 208 -16.98 23.05 -13.19
N HIS A 209 -15.77 22.91 -13.75
CA HIS A 209 -15.18 23.90 -14.65
C HIS A 209 -14.83 23.36 -16.04
N GLY A 210 -15.06 22.06 -16.30
CA GLY A 210 -14.64 21.38 -17.52
C GLY A 210 -13.17 21.00 -17.51
N ALA A 211 -12.73 20.18 -18.48
CA ALA A 211 -11.36 19.66 -18.53
C ALA A 211 -10.29 20.74 -18.77
N GLU A 212 -10.64 21.83 -19.45
CA GLU A 212 -9.74 22.95 -19.77
C GLU A 212 -9.19 23.67 -18.53
N VAL A 213 -9.83 23.51 -17.37
CA VAL A 213 -9.33 24.03 -16.10
C VAL A 213 -7.94 23.47 -15.77
N LEU A 214 -7.65 22.22 -16.15
CA LEU A 214 -6.36 21.58 -15.88
C LEU A 214 -5.25 22.24 -16.71
N ALA A 215 -5.52 22.56 -17.98
CA ALA A 215 -4.60 23.31 -18.83
C ALA A 215 -4.29 24.69 -18.25
N THR A 216 -5.33 25.36 -17.72
CA THR A 216 -5.18 26.66 -17.05
C THR A 216 -4.30 26.55 -15.79
N ILE A 217 -4.51 25.53 -14.96
CA ILE A 217 -3.68 25.27 -13.77
C ILE A 217 -2.23 25.03 -14.17
N VAL A 218 -1.97 24.19 -15.16
CA VAL A 218 -0.61 23.88 -15.62
C VAL A 218 0.08 25.12 -16.19
N ALA A 219 -0.62 25.94 -16.97
CA ALA A 219 -0.09 27.21 -17.47
C ALA A 219 0.32 28.17 -16.35
N LYS A 220 -0.49 28.25 -15.29
CA LYS A 220 -0.21 29.07 -14.09
C LYS A 220 0.98 28.55 -13.29
N LEU A 221 1.07 27.23 -13.10
CA LEU A 221 2.25 26.61 -12.48
C LEU A 221 3.52 26.89 -13.29
N LYS A 222 3.44 26.81 -14.62
CA LYS A 222 4.56 27.16 -15.52
C LYS A 222 4.95 28.63 -15.40
N ALA A 223 3.99 29.53 -15.21
CA ALA A 223 4.23 30.95 -14.91
C ALA A 223 4.87 31.18 -13.52
N GLY A 224 4.86 30.18 -12.64
CA GLY A 224 5.46 30.24 -11.30
C GLY A 224 4.47 30.52 -10.18
N GLU A 225 3.16 30.46 -10.44
CA GLU A 225 2.16 30.51 -9.37
C GLU A 225 2.30 29.28 -8.46
N ALA A 226 2.17 29.47 -7.15
CA ALA A 226 2.11 28.36 -6.19
C ALA A 226 0.88 27.48 -6.45
N GLY A 227 0.95 26.18 -6.13
CA GLY A 227 -0.11 25.22 -6.48
C GLY A 227 -1.51 25.61 -6.02
N SER A 228 -1.67 26.05 -4.78
CA SER A 228 -2.94 26.54 -4.25
C SER A 228 -3.43 27.81 -4.95
N GLY A 229 -2.52 28.73 -5.28
CA GLY A 229 -2.81 29.94 -6.05
C GLY A 229 -3.24 29.65 -7.49
N ALA A 230 -2.54 28.73 -8.17
CA ALA A 230 -2.86 28.31 -9.53
C ALA A 230 -4.27 27.71 -9.63
N VAL A 231 -4.62 26.86 -8.65
CA VAL A 231 -5.95 26.22 -8.56
C VAL A 231 -7.03 27.25 -8.23
N ALA A 232 -6.82 28.09 -7.20
CA ALA A 232 -7.75 29.13 -6.81
C ALA A 232 -8.07 30.09 -7.97
N ALA A 233 -7.03 30.52 -8.69
CA ALA A 233 -7.18 31.41 -9.84
C ALA A 233 -7.87 30.73 -11.03
N ALA A 234 -7.57 29.45 -11.33
CA ALA A 234 -8.21 28.71 -12.41
C ALA A 234 -9.70 28.39 -12.11
N ALA A 235 -10.02 28.12 -10.86
CA ALA A 235 -11.38 27.82 -10.41
C ALA A 235 -12.20 29.09 -10.07
N ALA A 236 -11.60 30.28 -10.18
CA ALA A 236 -12.21 31.56 -9.83
C ALA A 236 -12.83 31.60 -8.41
N MET A 237 -12.15 30.98 -7.43
CA MET A 237 -12.58 30.92 -6.03
C MET A 237 -11.39 31.01 -5.09
N THR A 238 -11.62 31.31 -3.81
CA THR A 238 -10.52 31.31 -2.83
C THR A 238 -10.03 29.88 -2.59
N TRP A 239 -8.77 29.73 -2.18
CA TRP A 239 -8.23 28.40 -1.81
C TRP A 239 -9.08 27.71 -0.74
N LYS A 240 -9.55 28.46 0.26
CA LYS A 240 -10.37 27.95 1.35
C LYS A 240 -11.71 27.41 0.84
N ASP A 241 -12.35 28.14 -0.09
CA ASP A 241 -13.64 27.71 -0.66
C ASP A 241 -13.46 26.48 -1.55
N PHE A 242 -12.39 26.44 -2.35
CA PHE A 242 -12.02 25.27 -3.14
C PHE A 242 -11.79 24.04 -2.26
N GLU A 243 -10.94 24.15 -1.24
CA GLU A 243 -10.59 23.02 -0.37
C GLU A 243 -11.84 22.50 0.37
N GLY A 244 -12.69 23.41 0.87
CA GLY A 244 -13.96 23.05 1.50
C GLY A 244 -14.92 22.33 0.56
N ALA A 245 -15.09 22.84 -0.66
CA ALA A 245 -15.99 22.24 -1.66
C ALA A 245 -15.47 20.89 -2.19
N ALA A 246 -14.17 20.79 -2.48
CA ALA A 246 -13.53 19.54 -2.91
C ALA A 246 -13.61 18.47 -1.81
N ARG A 247 -13.42 18.86 -0.54
CA ARG A 247 -13.60 17.97 0.61
C ARG A 247 -15.03 17.46 0.72
N GLN A 248 -16.03 18.34 0.62
CA GLN A 248 -17.43 17.93 0.67
C GLN A 248 -17.78 16.99 -0.49
N TYR A 249 -17.33 17.32 -1.71
CA TYR A 249 -17.48 16.47 -2.88
C TYR A 249 -16.89 15.06 -2.65
N ALA A 250 -15.69 14.98 -2.06
CA ALA A 250 -15.06 13.70 -1.78
C ALA A 250 -15.87 12.86 -0.77
N LEU A 251 -16.38 13.48 0.29
CA LEU A 251 -17.24 12.83 1.29
C LEU A 251 -18.55 12.32 0.68
N ASP A 252 -19.20 13.13 -0.15
CA ASP A 252 -20.43 12.76 -0.84
C ASP A 252 -20.18 11.61 -1.81
N ARG A 253 -19.08 11.64 -2.57
CA ARG A 253 -18.72 10.59 -3.52
C ARG A 253 -18.43 9.26 -2.82
N ILE A 254 -17.67 9.30 -1.72
CA ILE A 254 -17.41 8.13 -0.88
C ILE A 254 -18.72 7.57 -0.32
N THR A 255 -19.59 8.44 0.19
CA THR A 255 -20.88 8.02 0.76
C THR A 255 -21.78 7.38 -0.29
N ALA A 256 -21.85 7.96 -1.50
CA ALA A 256 -22.65 7.44 -2.60
C ALA A 256 -22.13 6.09 -3.15
N LEU A 257 -20.84 5.80 -3.01
CA LEU A 257 -20.22 4.55 -3.43
C LEU A 257 -20.27 3.43 -2.39
N ARG A 258 -20.75 3.72 -1.17
CA ARG A 258 -20.86 2.69 -0.14
C ARG A 258 -21.79 1.58 -0.63
N PRO A 259 -21.33 0.31 -0.58
CA PRO A 259 -22.19 -0.83 -0.85
C PRO A 259 -23.46 -0.78 0.03
N PRO A 260 -24.65 -1.13 -0.46
CA PRO A 260 -25.89 -1.10 0.35
C PRO A 260 -25.77 -1.91 1.66
N GLU A 261 -24.98 -2.97 1.64
CA GLU A 261 -24.71 -3.83 2.79
C GLU A 261 -23.72 -3.23 3.82
N THR A 262 -23.19 -2.02 3.58
CA THR A 262 -22.28 -1.31 4.50
C THR A 262 -22.87 -1.20 5.90
N SER A 263 -24.16 -0.91 6.03
CA SER A 263 -24.81 -0.81 7.36
C SER A 263 -24.74 -2.13 8.14
N ALA A 264 -24.97 -3.27 7.46
CA ALA A 264 -24.87 -4.58 8.09
C ALA A 264 -23.41 -4.93 8.46
N TYR A 265 -22.44 -4.54 7.63
CA TYR A 265 -21.03 -4.65 7.97
C TYR A 265 -20.66 -3.84 9.22
N LEU A 266 -21.10 -2.58 9.29
CA LEU A 266 -20.84 -1.70 10.44
C LEU A 266 -21.45 -2.21 11.74
N GLN A 267 -22.60 -2.89 11.68
CA GLN A 267 -23.19 -3.55 12.85
C GLN A 267 -22.30 -4.68 13.39
N ILE A 268 -21.62 -5.44 12.52
CA ILE A 268 -20.66 -6.47 12.91
C ILE A 268 -19.47 -5.84 13.64
N VAL A 269 -18.90 -4.77 13.07
CA VAL A 269 -17.76 -4.07 13.66
C VAL A 269 -18.12 -3.47 15.03
N GLN A 270 -19.30 -2.85 15.14
CA GLN A 270 -19.77 -2.32 16.42
C GLN A 270 -19.98 -3.41 17.47
N ALA A 271 -20.56 -4.56 17.09
CA ALA A 271 -20.74 -5.68 18.01
C ALA A 271 -19.40 -6.26 18.51
N ASP A 272 -18.36 -6.28 17.67
CA ASP A 272 -17.00 -6.69 18.08
C ASP A 272 -16.38 -5.72 19.08
N ARG A 273 -16.54 -4.41 18.87
CA ARG A 273 -16.10 -3.36 19.83
C ARG A 273 -16.75 -3.51 21.19
N ASP A 274 -18.06 -3.78 21.18
CA ASP A 274 -18.84 -4.07 22.38
C ASP A 274 -18.49 -5.44 23.01
N ARG A 275 -17.59 -6.21 22.37
CA ARG A 275 -17.18 -7.57 22.76
C ARG A 275 -18.33 -8.57 22.81
N LYS A 276 -19.40 -8.31 22.06
CA LYS A 276 -20.60 -9.16 21.97
C LYS A 276 -20.38 -10.25 20.92
N TYR A 277 -19.44 -11.17 21.16
CA TYR A 277 -19.00 -12.14 20.14
C TYR A 277 -20.09 -13.10 19.67
N GLY A 278 -21.09 -13.41 20.50
CA GLY A 278 -22.28 -14.17 20.08
C GLY A 278 -23.10 -13.42 19.01
N VAL A 279 -23.24 -12.10 19.18
CA VAL A 279 -23.92 -11.23 18.20
C VAL A 279 -23.08 -11.10 16.93
N VAL A 280 -21.75 -10.94 17.04
CA VAL A 280 -20.83 -10.94 15.88
C VAL A 280 -21.01 -12.22 15.06
N LYS A 281 -21.03 -13.39 15.71
CA LYS A 281 -21.26 -14.67 15.03
C LYS A 281 -22.61 -14.69 14.31
N GLN A 282 -23.70 -14.28 14.96
CA GLN A 282 -25.02 -14.25 14.34
C GLN A 282 -25.11 -13.29 13.13
N LEU A 283 -24.56 -12.08 13.27
CA LEU A 283 -24.56 -11.06 12.21
C LEU A 283 -23.72 -11.50 11.01
N THR A 284 -22.52 -12.02 11.24
CA THR A 284 -21.63 -12.54 10.17
C THR A 284 -22.29 -13.70 9.42
N GLU A 285 -23.03 -14.58 10.09
CA GLU A 285 -23.81 -15.64 9.45
C GLU A 285 -24.92 -15.13 8.55
N GLY A 286 -25.69 -14.15 9.02
CA GLY A 286 -26.72 -13.49 8.22
C GLY A 286 -26.11 -12.84 6.97
N PHE A 287 -25.04 -12.07 7.18
CA PHE A 287 -24.33 -11.36 6.12
C PHE A 287 -23.82 -12.31 5.04
N LEU A 288 -23.08 -13.36 5.42
CA LEU A 288 -22.48 -14.30 4.46
C LEU A 288 -23.51 -15.12 3.69
N ARG A 289 -24.73 -15.32 4.24
CA ARG A 289 -25.84 -15.97 3.54
C ARG A 289 -26.51 -15.06 2.52
N GLN A 290 -26.74 -13.81 2.88
CA GLN A 290 -27.49 -12.84 2.08
C GLN A 290 -26.61 -12.16 1.02
N GLN A 291 -25.36 -11.84 1.37
CA GLN A 291 -24.46 -10.99 0.59
C GLN A 291 -23.26 -11.79 0.07
N ARG A 292 -23.53 -12.77 -0.81
CA ARG A 292 -22.53 -13.76 -1.24
C ARG A 292 -21.34 -13.16 -1.99
N ASN A 293 -21.55 -12.07 -2.74
CA ASN A 293 -20.53 -11.42 -3.56
C ASN A 293 -20.11 -10.04 -3.02
N SER A 294 -20.34 -9.79 -1.71
CA SER A 294 -19.97 -8.52 -1.11
C SER A 294 -18.46 -8.30 -1.10
N VAL A 295 -18.06 -7.05 -1.29
CA VAL A 295 -16.67 -6.60 -1.09
C VAL A 295 -16.18 -6.84 0.35
N TYR A 296 -17.09 -6.91 1.33
CA TYR A 296 -16.78 -7.17 2.74
C TYR A 296 -16.65 -8.64 3.09
N ARG A 297 -16.84 -9.56 2.13
CA ARG A 297 -16.91 -11.00 2.45
C ARG A 297 -15.66 -11.49 3.17
N GLY A 298 -14.47 -11.11 2.71
CA GLY A 298 -13.21 -11.48 3.36
C GLY A 298 -13.13 -10.98 4.81
N ASP A 299 -13.49 -9.72 5.04
CA ASP A 299 -13.47 -9.09 6.36
C ASP A 299 -14.51 -9.70 7.30
N VAL A 300 -15.71 -10.00 6.79
CA VAL A 300 -16.77 -10.67 7.55
C VAL A 300 -16.38 -12.09 7.92
N LEU A 301 -15.67 -12.81 7.05
CA LEU A 301 -15.10 -14.13 7.37
C LEU A 301 -14.02 -14.00 8.46
N TYR A 302 -13.18 -12.98 8.42
CA TYR A 302 -12.25 -12.67 9.51
C TYR A 302 -12.99 -12.43 10.84
N TRP A 303 -14.01 -11.56 10.85
CA TRP A 303 -14.80 -11.27 12.05
C TRP A 303 -15.48 -12.52 12.60
N ARG A 304 -16.02 -13.38 11.73
CA ARG A 304 -16.56 -14.71 12.10
C ARG A 304 -15.47 -15.57 12.75
N GLY A 305 -14.32 -15.67 12.12
CA GLY A 305 -13.18 -16.45 12.60
C GLY A 305 -12.72 -16.00 13.99
N LYS A 306 -12.54 -14.70 14.18
CA LYS A 306 -12.19 -14.08 15.46
C LYS A 306 -13.25 -14.37 16.53
N ALA A 307 -14.53 -14.15 16.23
CA ALA A 307 -15.62 -14.39 17.16
C ALA A 307 -15.72 -15.87 17.57
N CYS A 308 -15.66 -16.80 16.62
CA CYS A 308 -15.65 -18.23 16.90
C CYS A 308 -14.46 -18.64 17.76
N ARG A 309 -13.25 -18.09 17.54
CA ARG A 309 -12.09 -18.35 18.42
C ARG A 309 -12.39 -17.93 19.86
N LEU A 310 -12.90 -16.71 20.04
CA LEU A 310 -13.22 -16.15 21.36
C LEU A 310 -14.37 -16.89 22.07
N LEU A 311 -15.28 -17.50 21.31
CA LEU A 311 -16.31 -18.41 21.79
C LEU A 311 -15.82 -19.85 21.98
N LYS A 312 -14.53 -20.12 21.77
CA LYS A 312 -13.88 -21.45 21.85
C LYS A 312 -14.37 -22.47 20.82
N GLU A 313 -15.03 -22.01 19.77
CA GLU A 313 -15.49 -22.81 18.63
C GLU A 313 -14.37 -22.97 17.60
N ARG A 314 -13.30 -23.68 17.99
CA ARG A 314 -12.03 -23.73 17.24
C ARG A 314 -12.18 -24.20 15.78
N SER A 315 -13.02 -25.19 15.53
CA SER A 315 -13.25 -25.74 14.17
C SER A 315 -13.84 -24.68 13.23
N GLU A 316 -14.86 -23.96 13.69
CA GLU A 316 -15.49 -22.89 12.90
C GLU A 316 -14.55 -21.71 12.71
N ALA A 317 -13.75 -21.37 13.73
CA ALA A 317 -12.74 -20.33 13.65
C ALA A 317 -11.69 -20.65 12.57
N GLU A 318 -11.10 -21.84 12.61
CA GLU A 318 -10.08 -22.26 11.64
C GLU A 318 -10.64 -22.32 10.22
N LYS A 319 -11.88 -22.81 10.05
CA LYS A 319 -12.54 -22.85 8.73
C LYS A 319 -12.70 -21.46 8.13
N ALA A 320 -13.24 -20.51 8.89
CA ALA A 320 -13.47 -19.15 8.41
C ALA A 320 -12.15 -18.43 8.05
N LEU A 321 -11.13 -18.53 8.92
CA LEU A 321 -9.83 -17.90 8.69
C LEU A 321 -9.08 -18.51 7.50
N LYS A 322 -9.14 -19.84 7.31
CA LYS A 322 -8.59 -20.49 6.12
C LYS A 322 -9.27 -20.02 4.83
N GLU A 323 -10.58 -19.76 4.86
CA GLU A 323 -11.30 -19.25 3.68
C GLU A 323 -10.80 -17.86 3.30
N VAL A 324 -10.54 -16.97 4.27
CA VAL A 324 -9.92 -15.66 4.01
C VAL A 324 -8.58 -15.83 3.29
N LEU A 325 -7.69 -16.66 3.86
CA LEU A 325 -6.33 -16.83 3.37
C LEU A 325 -6.22 -17.60 2.05
N ALA A 326 -7.28 -18.34 1.66
CA ALA A 326 -7.32 -19.10 0.42
C ALA A 326 -7.98 -18.35 -0.74
N ARG A 327 -8.95 -17.46 -0.45
CA ARG A 327 -9.81 -16.86 -1.47
C ARG A 327 -9.90 -15.34 -1.44
N HIS A 328 -9.41 -14.71 -0.38
CA HIS A 328 -9.61 -13.29 -0.13
C HIS A 328 -8.33 -12.54 0.26
N ARG A 329 -7.14 -13.09 -0.06
CA ARG A 329 -5.85 -12.42 0.19
C ARG A 329 -5.77 -11.04 -0.47
N ASP A 330 -6.32 -10.88 -1.67
CA ASP A 330 -6.23 -9.61 -2.42
C ASP A 330 -7.40 -8.65 -2.11
N THR A 331 -8.39 -9.11 -1.34
CA THR A 331 -9.64 -8.38 -1.11
C THR A 331 -9.91 -8.03 0.34
N SER A 332 -9.40 -8.81 1.30
CA SER A 332 -9.61 -8.54 2.72
C SER A 332 -8.56 -7.56 3.26
N SER A 333 -8.99 -6.67 4.14
CA SER A 333 -8.10 -5.77 4.88
C SER A 333 -7.50 -6.40 6.13
N TYR A 334 -7.85 -7.66 6.44
CA TYR A 334 -7.46 -8.38 7.66
C TYR A 334 -6.66 -9.64 7.36
N VAL A 335 -5.81 -9.64 6.33
CA VAL A 335 -5.04 -10.84 5.94
C VAL A 335 -3.98 -11.18 6.99
N ASP A 336 -3.22 -10.18 7.44
CA ASP A 336 -2.25 -10.30 8.52
C ASP A 336 -2.94 -10.64 9.84
N GLU A 337 -4.05 -9.97 10.21
CA GLU A 337 -4.82 -10.42 11.38
C GLU A 337 -5.35 -11.84 11.21
N SER A 338 -5.78 -12.26 10.02
CA SER A 338 -6.28 -13.62 9.78
C SER A 338 -5.20 -14.68 9.94
N LEU A 339 -3.97 -14.39 9.45
CA LEU A 339 -2.79 -15.23 9.69
C LEU A 339 -2.50 -15.34 11.19
N TYR A 340 -2.52 -14.21 11.89
CA TYR A 340 -2.30 -14.18 13.33
C TYR A 340 -3.39 -14.94 14.10
N GLN A 341 -4.67 -14.69 13.83
CA GLN A 341 -5.78 -15.39 14.49
C GLN A 341 -5.73 -16.89 14.20
N LEU A 342 -5.36 -17.32 12.99
CA LEU A 342 -5.24 -18.73 12.65
C LEU A 342 -4.13 -19.40 13.47
N ALA A 343 -2.98 -18.73 13.62
CA ALA A 343 -1.94 -19.19 14.53
C ALA A 343 -2.45 -19.29 15.97
N MET A 344 -3.23 -18.30 16.45
CA MET A 344 -3.77 -18.32 17.82
C MET A 344 -4.73 -19.50 18.05
N VAL A 345 -5.63 -19.80 17.09
CA VAL A 345 -6.51 -20.99 17.18
C VAL A 345 -5.67 -22.26 17.37
N ARG A 346 -4.55 -22.39 16.65
CA ARG A 346 -3.67 -23.56 16.70
C ARG A 346 -2.86 -23.63 18.00
N ILE A 347 -2.33 -22.50 18.47
CA ILE A 347 -1.63 -22.42 19.76
C ILE A 347 -2.58 -22.79 20.90
N GLU A 348 -3.82 -22.30 20.89
CA GLU A 348 -4.85 -22.64 21.88
C GLU A 348 -5.27 -24.11 21.84
N ALA A 349 -5.07 -24.78 20.70
CA ALA A 349 -5.22 -26.22 20.52
C ALA A 349 -3.95 -27.02 20.84
N ARG A 350 -2.85 -26.35 21.26
CA ARG A 350 -1.49 -26.90 21.42
C ARG A 350 -0.89 -27.52 20.15
N ALA A 351 -1.43 -27.18 18.98
CA ALA A 351 -0.89 -27.55 17.68
C ALA A 351 0.27 -26.61 17.28
N PHE A 352 1.34 -26.59 18.07
CA PHE A 352 2.43 -25.63 17.93
C PHE A 352 3.18 -25.74 16.61
N VAL A 353 3.31 -26.95 16.04
CA VAL A 353 3.95 -27.15 14.74
C VAL A 353 3.15 -26.44 13.64
N ASP A 354 1.83 -26.61 13.63
CA ASP A 354 0.94 -26.03 12.63
C ASP A 354 0.79 -24.51 12.77
N ALA A 355 0.94 -23.99 13.99
CA ALA A 355 0.89 -22.55 14.26
C ALA A 355 2.06 -21.77 13.66
N ARG A 356 3.20 -22.42 13.38
CA ARG A 356 4.41 -21.75 12.89
C ARG A 356 4.25 -21.19 11.48
N LYS A 357 3.54 -21.91 10.59
CA LYS A 357 3.42 -21.48 9.19
C LYS A 357 2.68 -20.13 9.08
N PRO A 358 1.47 -19.95 9.63
CA PRO A 358 0.79 -18.65 9.53
C PRO A 358 1.58 -17.49 10.16
N LEU A 359 2.32 -17.73 11.25
CA LEU A 359 3.18 -16.71 11.86
C LEU A 359 4.36 -16.30 10.96
N ARG A 360 4.97 -17.28 10.27
CA ARG A 360 6.05 -17.00 9.31
C ARG A 360 5.52 -16.30 8.07
N ASP A 361 4.39 -16.76 7.53
CA ASP A 361 3.72 -16.11 6.42
C ASP A 361 3.41 -14.64 6.80
N LEU A 362 2.92 -14.35 8.01
CA LEU A 362 2.66 -12.98 8.47
C LEU A 362 3.92 -12.11 8.47
N LEU A 363 5.02 -12.62 9.02
CA LEU A 363 6.27 -11.85 9.11
C LEU A 363 6.96 -11.65 7.75
N CYS A 364 6.69 -12.53 6.78
CA CYS A 364 7.24 -12.47 5.44
C CYS A 364 6.39 -11.63 4.49
N ASP A 365 5.07 -11.85 4.51
CA ASP A 365 4.12 -11.23 3.58
C ASP A 365 3.71 -9.82 4.06
N HIS A 366 3.78 -9.54 5.37
CA HIS A 366 3.32 -8.28 5.98
C HIS A 366 4.32 -7.68 6.97
N PRO A 367 5.54 -7.31 6.54
CA PRO A 367 6.61 -6.87 7.43
C PRO A 367 6.44 -5.51 8.09
N ASP A 368 5.39 -4.76 7.73
CA ASP A 368 5.04 -3.48 8.37
C ASP A 368 3.83 -3.62 9.31
N THR A 369 3.31 -4.84 9.52
CA THR A 369 2.14 -5.06 10.39
C THR A 369 2.41 -4.67 11.85
N PRO A 370 1.45 -4.05 12.56
CA PRO A 370 1.57 -3.78 14.00
C PRO A 370 1.57 -5.06 14.85
N LEU A 371 1.41 -6.25 14.23
CA LEU A 371 1.40 -7.54 14.89
C LEU A 371 2.78 -8.22 14.96
N GLN A 372 3.83 -7.60 14.41
CA GLN A 372 5.17 -8.21 14.33
C GLN A 372 5.71 -8.69 15.68
N ASP A 373 5.63 -7.84 16.70
CA ASP A 373 6.10 -8.14 18.04
C ASP A 373 5.42 -9.42 18.59
N ARG A 374 4.10 -9.49 18.48
CA ARG A 374 3.29 -10.63 18.88
C ARG A 374 3.59 -11.85 18.02
N ALA A 375 3.80 -11.70 16.72
CA ALA A 375 4.07 -12.80 15.82
C ALA A 375 5.44 -13.42 16.08
N VAL A 376 6.48 -12.62 16.27
CA VAL A 376 7.83 -13.07 16.65
C VAL A 376 7.81 -13.76 18.02
N TYR A 377 7.14 -13.16 19.01
CA TYR A 377 6.97 -13.78 20.33
C TYR A 377 6.28 -15.15 20.23
N ASN A 378 5.14 -15.24 19.53
CA ASN A 378 4.39 -16.49 19.41
C ASN A 378 5.15 -17.54 18.58
N LEU A 379 5.97 -17.12 17.61
CA LEU A 379 6.82 -18.03 16.86
C LEU A 379 7.94 -18.60 17.74
N ALA A 380 8.51 -17.77 18.63
CA ALA A 380 9.46 -18.22 19.64
C ALA A 380 8.82 -19.19 20.63
N LEU A 381 7.58 -18.92 21.07
CA LEU A 381 6.81 -19.84 21.91
C LEU A 381 6.61 -21.18 21.21
N CYS A 382 6.14 -21.19 19.96
CA CYS A 382 5.96 -22.42 19.20
C CYS A 382 7.28 -23.18 19.01
N ALA A 383 8.40 -22.47 18.80
CA ALA A 383 9.72 -23.09 18.69
C ALA A 383 10.14 -23.75 20.01
N LEU A 384 9.92 -23.10 21.15
CA LEU A 384 10.24 -23.66 22.47
C LEU A 384 9.41 -24.91 22.77
N GLU A 385 8.09 -24.84 22.56
CA GLU A 385 7.15 -25.93 22.84
C GLU A 385 7.37 -27.15 21.93
N THR A 386 8.03 -26.97 20.79
CA THR A 386 8.41 -28.04 19.87
C THR A 386 9.88 -28.47 20.01
N GLY A 387 10.57 -28.04 21.07
CA GLY A 387 11.95 -28.43 21.38
C GLY A 387 13.04 -27.74 20.55
N GLN A 388 12.68 -26.80 19.68
CA GLN A 388 13.61 -26.06 18.83
C GLN A 388 14.24 -24.87 19.59
N ARG A 389 14.97 -25.19 20.66
CA ARG A 389 15.53 -24.20 21.61
C ARG A 389 16.44 -23.17 20.95
N LYS A 390 17.30 -23.57 20.00
CA LYS A 390 18.16 -22.64 19.26
C LYS A 390 17.36 -21.61 18.45
N GLU A 391 16.26 -22.05 17.86
CA GLU A 391 15.37 -21.16 17.10
C GLU A 391 14.61 -20.20 18.03
N ALA A 392 14.09 -20.72 19.14
CA ALA A 392 13.45 -19.90 20.16
C ALA A 392 14.40 -18.82 20.68
N GLN A 393 15.67 -19.15 20.92
CA GLN A 393 16.70 -18.18 21.33
C GLN A 393 16.88 -17.09 20.28
N ARG A 394 17.08 -17.47 19.01
CA ARG A 394 17.26 -16.52 17.91
C ARG A 394 16.08 -15.56 17.78
N LEU A 395 14.85 -16.07 17.86
CA LEU A 395 13.64 -15.25 17.76
C LEU A 395 13.49 -14.29 18.95
N LEU A 396 13.85 -14.71 20.17
CA LEU A 396 13.87 -13.84 21.33
C LEU A 396 14.98 -12.77 21.24
N ASP A 397 16.14 -13.09 20.65
CA ASP A 397 17.19 -12.11 20.41
C ASP A 397 16.80 -11.09 19.33
N VAL A 398 16.02 -11.50 18.32
CA VAL A 398 15.38 -10.56 17.38
C VAL A 398 14.37 -9.70 18.14
N PHE A 399 13.53 -10.30 18.97
CA PHE A 399 12.50 -9.57 19.72
C PHE A 399 13.09 -8.46 20.59
N ASP A 400 14.12 -8.76 21.36
CA ASP A 400 14.74 -7.79 22.28
C ASP A 400 15.45 -6.64 21.55
N ARG A 401 15.93 -6.88 20.33
CA ARG A 401 16.56 -5.84 19.50
C ARG A 401 15.55 -4.94 18.80
N SER A 402 14.44 -5.51 18.34
CA SER A 402 13.49 -4.83 17.45
C SER A 402 12.24 -4.29 18.15
N PHE A 403 11.86 -4.81 19.32
CA PHE A 403 10.56 -4.53 19.95
C PHE A 403 10.67 -4.11 21.43
N THR A 404 11.66 -3.30 21.77
CA THR A 404 11.81 -2.72 23.12
C THR A 404 10.58 -1.89 23.51
N GLY A 405 10.00 -2.13 24.68
CA GLY A 405 8.78 -1.42 25.13
C GLY A 405 7.47 -1.99 24.58
N SER A 406 7.52 -3.12 23.87
CA SER A 406 6.32 -3.83 23.43
C SER A 406 5.46 -4.29 24.62
N ARG A 407 4.13 -4.31 24.43
CA ARG A 407 3.19 -4.84 25.43
C ARG A 407 3.39 -6.33 25.72
N VAL A 408 4.01 -7.09 24.81
CA VAL A 408 4.34 -8.52 25.01
C VAL A 408 5.75 -8.76 25.56
N GLU A 409 6.52 -7.70 25.85
CA GLU A 409 7.86 -7.82 26.43
C GLU A 409 7.90 -8.61 27.75
N PRO A 410 6.96 -8.44 28.71
CA PRO A 410 6.95 -9.26 29.93
C PRO A 410 6.84 -10.76 29.62
N ASN A 411 5.99 -11.13 28.66
CA ASN A 411 5.80 -12.51 28.22
C ASN A 411 7.05 -13.06 27.52
N ALA A 412 7.72 -12.25 26.69
CA ALA A 412 8.98 -12.64 26.04
C ALA A 412 10.09 -12.90 27.06
N ARG A 413 10.18 -12.07 28.11
CA ARG A 413 11.14 -12.23 29.22
C ARG A 413 10.87 -13.51 30.03
N GLU A 414 9.61 -13.80 30.30
CA GLU A 414 9.23 -15.06 30.94
C GLU A 414 9.61 -16.26 30.06
N LEU A 415 9.32 -16.19 28.76
CA LEU A 415 9.68 -17.25 27.80
C LEU A 415 11.20 -17.47 27.72
N ARG A 416 11.99 -16.40 27.78
CA ARG A 416 13.46 -16.47 27.86
C ARG A 416 13.92 -17.18 29.14
N THR A 417 13.28 -16.91 30.27
CA THR A 417 13.55 -17.61 31.54
C THR A 417 13.23 -19.11 31.43
N ARG A 418 12.13 -19.47 30.76
CA ARG A 418 11.77 -20.87 30.48
C ARG A 418 12.76 -21.56 29.55
N LEU A 419 13.32 -20.83 28.59
CA LEU A 419 14.36 -21.32 27.67
C LEU A 419 15.74 -21.46 28.34
N ALA A 420 15.99 -20.80 29.46
CA ALA A 420 17.22 -20.95 30.23
C ALA A 420 17.19 -22.14 31.20
N ARG A 421 15.99 -22.63 31.54
CA ARG A 421 15.76 -23.87 32.30
C ARG A 421 15.74 -25.07 31.36
#